data_AF-A0A9D1AUR4-F1
#
_entry.id   AF-A0A9D1AUR4-F1
#
_cell.length_a   1.000
_cell.length_b   1.000
_cell.length_c   1.000
_cell.angle_alpha   90.00
_cell.angle_beta   90.00
_cell.angle_gamma   90.00
#
_symmetry.space_group_name_H-M   'P 1'
#
loop_
_entity.id
_entity.type
_entity.pdbx_description
1 polymer ?
#
loop_
_entity_poly.entity_id
_entity_poly.type
_entity_poly.pdbx_seq_one_letter_code
_entity_poly.pdbx_strand_id
1 'polypeptide(L)'
;MILLLLPSTLGCASILPQYEAAMERALVAPPPTPTQWIPDAVLHLSGESINTIIQTAIEDYGTFSSTVDLKIASVTPDLALTSMEISAGNDCGDCLGIAMELDGTLSWETVLGSGSTSLAATGSLDARFEVSRDDQEDWIVSVQPQRFRWLDVTLGQVTAGVSGIGEKVQDWIDRNLVAQVPPQQIMVIASEDLPLAALEIVPSEDGVELQLLTLSAERGHVEVGGDHLESGWHMDLSPESLISLARAEAFRAEPMARGIVAEPTLLRMDSDTFQMGLRLWRIEGRGWWRDYLIDGTITVVEDEIRLAATSVEQVDKSAGAAAADPLAALAKGLILKYIEDAFETSIPAIQGEDTQVVITSIDANEDGSIRVSGTIQAAAAAAAAAAPKSRGRSRAAPAPADTYGPNR
;
A
#
# COMPACT_ATOMS: atom_id res chain seq x y z
N MET A 1 -27.30 68.58 20.36
CA MET A 1 -26.24 67.75 19.77
C MET A 1 -25.82 66.75 20.84
N ILE A 2 -26.43 65.55 20.83
CA ILE A 2 -26.21 64.50 21.84
C ILE A 2 -25.12 63.58 21.29
N LEU A 3 -23.95 63.61 21.90
CA LEU A 3 -22.82 62.76 21.59
C LEU A 3 -23.12 61.37 22.20
N LEU A 4 -23.60 60.43 21.39
CA LEU A 4 -23.78 59.03 21.80
C LEU A 4 -22.39 58.39 21.97
N LEU A 5 -21.92 58.32 23.21
CA LEU A 5 -20.84 57.42 23.61
C LEU A 5 -21.38 55.99 23.59
N LEU A 6 -21.27 55.30 22.45
CA LEU A 6 -21.38 53.84 22.46
C LEU A 6 -20.19 53.33 23.28
N PRO A 7 -20.39 52.65 24.42
CA PRO A 7 -19.32 51.92 25.06
C PRO A 7 -18.91 50.84 24.06
N SER A 8 -17.77 51.03 23.41
CA SER A 8 -17.09 49.99 22.67
C SER A 8 -16.72 48.92 23.69
N THR A 9 -17.66 48.00 23.94
CA THR A 9 -17.36 46.71 24.54
C THR A 9 -16.43 46.04 23.54
N LEU A 10 -15.14 46.36 23.64
CA LEU A 10 -14.02 45.54 23.19
C LEU A 10 -14.06 44.27 24.05
N GLY A 11 -15.16 43.53 23.93
CA GLY A 11 -15.29 42.19 24.47
C GLY A 11 -14.18 41.42 23.79
N CYS A 12 -13.23 40.93 24.58
CA CYS A 12 -12.22 40.01 24.12
C CYS A 12 -12.96 38.90 23.35
N ALA A 13 -12.91 38.95 22.03
CA ALA A 13 -13.55 37.95 21.20
C ALA A 13 -12.80 36.64 21.47
N SER A 14 -13.45 35.73 22.18
CA SER A 14 -12.91 34.40 22.43
C SER A 14 -12.72 33.71 21.08
N ILE A 15 -11.58 33.04 20.88
CA ILE A 15 -11.36 32.19 19.71
C ILE A 15 -12.07 30.83 19.83
N LEU A 16 -12.57 30.50 21.03
CA LEU A 16 -13.11 29.17 21.30
C LEU A 16 -14.26 28.78 20.35
N PRO A 17 -15.24 29.65 20.03
CA PRO A 17 -16.27 29.30 19.05
C PRO A 17 -15.73 29.07 17.63
N GLN A 18 -14.61 29.73 17.26
CA GLN A 18 -13.98 29.51 15.95
C GLN A 18 -13.23 28.18 15.92
N TYR A 19 -12.55 27.85 17.01
CA TYR A 19 -11.87 26.57 17.18
C TYR A 19 -12.89 25.41 17.18
N GLU A 20 -13.97 25.53 17.97
CA GLU A 20 -15.04 24.53 18.04
C GLU A 20 -15.69 24.32 16.67
N ALA A 21 -15.94 25.38 15.90
CA ALA A 21 -16.49 25.27 14.55
C ALA A 21 -15.49 24.67 13.53
N ALA A 22 -14.18 24.84 13.72
CA ALA A 22 -13.17 24.19 12.88
C ALA A 22 -13.07 22.70 13.21
N MET A 23 -13.01 22.37 14.51
CA MET A 23 -13.03 21.02 15.02
C MET A 23 -14.29 20.26 14.60
N GLU A 24 -15.47 20.87 14.75
CA GLU A 24 -16.74 20.27 14.32
C GLU A 24 -16.72 19.96 12.83
N ARG A 25 -16.31 20.91 11.98
CA ARG A 25 -16.20 20.67 10.52
C ARG A 25 -15.22 19.55 10.17
N ALA A 26 -14.08 19.47 10.85
CA ALA A 26 -13.07 18.45 10.60
C ALA A 26 -13.50 17.05 11.07
N LEU A 27 -14.30 16.97 12.13
CA LEU A 27 -14.76 15.73 12.74
C LEU A 27 -16.19 15.34 12.33
N VAL A 28 -16.81 16.08 11.40
CA VAL A 28 -18.09 15.70 10.80
C VAL A 28 -17.94 14.33 10.16
N ALA A 29 -18.91 13.45 10.43
CA ALA A 29 -18.94 12.13 9.81
C ALA A 29 -18.94 12.28 8.27
N PRO A 30 -18.12 11.50 7.55
CA PRO A 30 -18.07 11.58 6.10
C PRO A 30 -19.43 11.30 5.48
N PRO A 31 -19.74 11.90 4.32
CA PRO A 31 -21.01 11.63 3.65
C PRO A 31 -21.10 10.14 3.26
N PRO A 32 -22.32 9.56 3.25
CA PRO A 32 -22.50 8.17 2.84
C PRO A 32 -21.93 7.95 1.43
N THR A 33 -21.33 6.79 1.19
CA THR A 33 -20.78 6.40 -0.12
C THR A 33 -21.90 6.37 -1.17
N PRO A 34 -21.83 7.18 -2.23
CA PRO A 34 -22.81 7.11 -3.30
C PRO A 34 -22.63 5.83 -4.13
N THR A 35 -23.69 5.36 -4.79
CA THR A 35 -23.62 4.15 -5.65
C THR A 35 -22.64 4.33 -6.82
N GLN A 36 -22.53 5.55 -7.34
CA GLN A 36 -21.49 5.96 -8.28
C GLN A 36 -20.61 6.94 -7.52
N TRP A 37 -19.41 6.49 -7.17
CA TRP A 37 -18.40 7.30 -6.50
C TRP A 37 -17.24 7.55 -7.45
N ILE A 38 -16.47 8.59 -7.14
CA ILE A 38 -15.25 8.96 -7.87
C ILE A 38 -14.12 8.78 -6.87
N PRO A 39 -13.02 8.07 -7.22
CA PRO A 39 -11.91 7.92 -6.30
C PRO A 39 -11.28 9.25 -5.95
N ASP A 40 -10.81 9.34 -4.72
CA ASP A 40 -9.93 10.40 -4.26
C ASP A 40 -8.49 9.90 -4.01
N ALA A 41 -8.27 8.62 -4.26
CA ALA A 41 -6.96 8.04 -4.41
C ALA A 41 -7.00 6.84 -5.38
N VAL A 42 -5.94 6.61 -6.14
CA VAL A 42 -5.82 5.47 -7.05
C VAL A 42 -4.42 4.88 -6.94
N LEU A 43 -4.32 3.58 -6.65
CA LEU A 43 -3.05 2.85 -6.65
C LEU A 43 -2.96 2.00 -7.92
N HIS A 44 -1.96 2.28 -8.74
CA HIS A 44 -1.63 1.50 -9.92
C HIS A 44 -0.48 0.54 -9.59
N LEU A 45 -0.68 -0.74 -9.90
CA LEU A 45 0.31 -1.79 -9.80
C LEU A 45 0.60 -2.33 -11.19
N SER A 46 1.88 -2.33 -11.59
CA SER A 46 2.30 -3.05 -12.80
C SER A 46 2.08 -4.56 -12.67
N GLY A 47 2.01 -5.25 -13.80
CA GLY A 47 1.93 -6.72 -13.87
C GLY A 47 3.12 -7.39 -13.17
N GLU A 48 4.32 -6.81 -13.27
CA GLU A 48 5.51 -7.28 -12.55
C GLU A 48 5.31 -7.20 -11.02
N SER A 49 4.82 -6.06 -10.54
CA SER A 49 4.50 -5.85 -9.13
C SER A 49 3.49 -6.86 -8.61
N ILE A 50 2.40 -7.08 -9.34
CA ILE A 50 1.35 -8.03 -8.95
C ILE A 50 1.88 -9.46 -8.95
N ASN A 51 2.65 -9.84 -9.98
CA ASN A 51 3.29 -11.16 -10.04
C ASN A 51 4.20 -11.37 -8.82
N THR A 52 4.95 -10.36 -8.40
CA THR A 52 5.81 -10.42 -7.21
C THR A 52 5.00 -10.63 -5.93
N ILE A 53 3.91 -9.88 -5.75
CA ILE A 53 3.00 -10.01 -4.60
C ILE A 53 2.44 -11.43 -4.53
N ILE A 54 1.97 -11.94 -5.67
CA ILE A 54 1.28 -13.22 -5.72
C ILE A 54 2.25 -14.39 -5.62
N GLN A 55 3.44 -14.32 -6.22
CA GLN A 55 4.48 -15.32 -6.00
C GLN A 55 4.81 -15.46 -4.52
N THR A 56 4.91 -14.36 -3.80
CA THR A 56 5.14 -14.38 -2.34
C THR A 56 3.98 -15.06 -1.61
N ALA A 57 2.73 -14.72 -1.93
CA ALA A 57 1.55 -15.36 -1.34
C ALA A 57 1.43 -16.86 -1.65
N ILE A 58 1.98 -17.31 -2.79
CA ILE A 58 1.96 -18.72 -3.21
C ILE A 58 3.00 -19.55 -2.46
N GLU A 59 4.18 -18.99 -2.20
CA GLU A 59 5.23 -19.70 -1.45
C GLU A 59 4.73 -20.14 -0.07
N ASP A 60 3.82 -19.36 0.53
CA ASP A 60 3.14 -19.68 1.80
C ASP A 60 2.10 -20.81 1.67
N TYR A 61 1.55 -21.05 0.48
CA TYR A 61 0.44 -21.98 0.28
C TYR A 61 0.86 -23.46 0.26
N GLY A 62 2.16 -23.73 0.05
CA GLY A 62 2.70 -25.08 0.02
C GLY A 62 2.23 -25.90 -1.18
N THR A 63 2.00 -27.20 -0.99
CA THR A 63 1.62 -28.11 -2.08
C THR A 63 0.13 -28.46 -2.06
N PHE A 64 -0.47 -28.49 -3.25
CA PHE A 64 -1.82 -29.00 -3.47
C PHE A 64 -1.80 -30.52 -3.38
N SER A 65 -2.28 -31.07 -2.26
CA SER A 65 -2.42 -32.50 -2.07
C SER A 65 -3.84 -32.90 -1.66
N SER A 66 -4.45 -33.76 -2.46
CA SER A 66 -5.82 -34.24 -2.23
C SER A 66 -5.96 -35.66 -2.76
N THR A 67 -6.34 -36.59 -1.89
CA THR A 67 -6.46 -38.00 -2.26
C THR A 67 -7.74 -38.25 -3.08
N VAL A 68 -7.56 -38.85 -4.26
CA VAL A 68 -8.62 -39.20 -5.21
C VAL A 68 -8.87 -40.70 -5.19
N ASP A 69 -10.04 -41.10 -4.72
CA ASP A 69 -10.47 -42.50 -4.71
C ASP A 69 -11.08 -42.91 -6.05
N LEU A 70 -10.37 -43.76 -6.80
CA LEU A 70 -10.77 -44.30 -8.10
C LEU A 70 -11.39 -45.71 -8.02
N LYS A 71 -11.93 -46.08 -6.85
CA LYS A 71 -12.51 -47.39 -6.46
C LYS A 71 -11.51 -48.55 -6.37
N ILE A 72 -10.59 -48.67 -7.33
CA ILE A 72 -9.58 -49.74 -7.41
C ILE A 72 -8.16 -49.23 -7.16
N ALA A 73 -8.02 -47.91 -7.08
CA ALA A 73 -6.79 -47.20 -6.83
C ALA A 73 -7.11 -45.94 -6.03
N SER A 74 -6.22 -45.56 -5.12
CA SER A 74 -6.17 -44.25 -4.51
C SER A 74 -5.00 -43.49 -5.16
N VAL A 75 -5.22 -42.25 -5.54
CA VAL A 75 -4.20 -41.41 -6.20
C VAL A 75 -4.09 -40.11 -5.45
N THR A 76 -2.87 -39.73 -5.07
CA THR A 76 -2.58 -38.51 -4.33
C THR A 76 -1.61 -37.67 -5.16
N PRO A 77 -2.11 -36.71 -5.96
CA PRO A 77 -1.27 -35.65 -6.50
C PRO A 77 -0.70 -34.82 -5.35
N ASP A 78 0.51 -34.35 -5.55
CA ASP A 78 1.23 -33.43 -4.69
C ASP A 78 1.90 -32.42 -5.63
N LEU A 79 1.22 -31.30 -5.88
CA LEU A 79 1.63 -30.28 -6.86
C LEU A 79 2.02 -28.99 -6.16
N ALA A 80 3.18 -28.44 -6.48
CA ALA A 80 3.59 -27.10 -6.11
C ALA A 80 3.40 -26.17 -7.31
N LEU A 81 2.99 -24.94 -7.06
CA LEU A 81 2.93 -23.89 -8.07
C LEU A 81 4.31 -23.28 -8.23
N THR A 82 4.92 -23.47 -9.40
CA THR A 82 6.31 -23.09 -9.68
C THR A 82 6.42 -21.79 -10.46
N SER A 83 5.39 -21.45 -11.25
CA SER A 83 5.33 -20.19 -11.99
C SER A 83 3.90 -19.70 -12.08
N MET A 84 3.73 -18.38 -12.02
CA MET A 84 2.47 -17.69 -12.28
C MET A 84 2.72 -16.37 -13.00
N GLU A 85 1.92 -16.11 -14.02
CA GLU A 85 1.89 -14.85 -14.76
C GLU A 85 0.45 -14.36 -14.90
N ILE A 86 0.23 -13.08 -14.61
CA ILE A 86 -1.09 -12.45 -14.64
C ILE A 86 -1.19 -11.50 -15.82
N SER A 87 -2.33 -11.56 -16.50
CA SER A 87 -2.69 -10.68 -17.61
C SER A 87 -4.15 -10.23 -17.49
N ALA A 88 -4.53 -9.20 -18.22
CA ALA A 88 -5.95 -8.87 -18.41
C ALA A 88 -6.71 -10.08 -19.01
N GLY A 89 -7.92 -10.34 -18.52
CA GLY A 89 -8.76 -11.41 -19.01
C GLY A 89 -9.47 -11.02 -20.32
N ASN A 90 -9.14 -11.69 -21.43
CA ASN A 90 -9.80 -11.41 -22.72
C ASN A 90 -11.30 -11.77 -22.80
N ASP A 91 -11.80 -12.64 -21.92
CA ASP A 91 -13.12 -13.28 -22.08
C ASP A 91 -14.18 -12.81 -21.07
N CYS A 92 -13.79 -12.05 -20.04
CA CYS A 92 -14.71 -11.41 -19.10
C CYS A 92 -14.16 -10.07 -18.63
N GLY A 93 -15.01 -9.04 -18.66
CA GLY A 93 -14.59 -7.63 -18.50
C GLY A 93 -13.89 -7.30 -17.18
N ASP A 94 -14.13 -8.09 -16.14
CA ASP A 94 -13.59 -7.85 -14.78
C ASP A 94 -12.69 -9.00 -14.30
N CYS A 95 -12.22 -9.85 -15.22
CA CYS A 95 -11.42 -11.01 -14.89
C CYS A 95 -9.93 -10.79 -15.14
N LEU A 96 -9.13 -11.50 -14.36
CA LEU A 96 -7.71 -11.73 -14.60
C LEU A 96 -7.52 -13.05 -15.34
N GLY A 97 -6.68 -13.05 -16.36
CA GLY A 97 -6.08 -14.27 -16.87
C GLY A 97 -4.85 -14.61 -16.03
N ILE A 98 -4.79 -15.85 -15.55
CA ILE A 98 -3.63 -16.36 -14.82
C ILE A 98 -3.07 -17.53 -15.61
N ALA A 99 -1.86 -17.41 -16.12
CA ALA A 99 -1.07 -18.53 -16.63
C ALA A 99 -0.28 -19.14 -15.47
N MET A 100 -0.22 -20.47 -15.39
CA MET A 100 0.42 -21.16 -14.28
C MET A 100 1.19 -22.39 -14.73
N GLU A 101 2.26 -22.69 -14.01
CA GLU A 101 3.02 -23.94 -14.10
C GLU A 101 3.05 -24.61 -12.73
N LEU A 102 2.74 -25.89 -12.69
CA LEU A 102 2.67 -26.72 -11.50
C LEU A 102 3.63 -27.90 -11.67
N ASP A 103 4.46 -28.17 -10.67
CA ASP A 103 5.35 -29.34 -10.66
C ASP A 103 5.19 -30.13 -9.37
N GLY A 104 5.37 -31.45 -9.45
CA GLY A 104 5.35 -32.29 -8.27
C GLY A 104 5.31 -33.78 -8.55
N THR A 105 4.60 -34.52 -7.70
CA THR A 105 4.54 -35.98 -7.78
C THR A 105 3.11 -36.49 -7.72
N LEU A 106 2.88 -37.61 -8.41
CA LEU A 106 1.65 -38.37 -8.30
C LEU A 106 1.96 -39.69 -7.62
N SER A 107 1.47 -39.85 -6.40
CA SER A 107 1.54 -41.13 -5.68
C SER A 107 0.27 -41.93 -5.94
N TRP A 108 0.36 -43.25 -6.05
CA TRP A 108 -0.80 -44.12 -6.15
C TRP A 108 -0.68 -45.37 -5.29
N GLU A 109 -1.81 -45.89 -4.85
CA GLU A 109 -1.95 -47.14 -4.13
C GLU A 109 -3.08 -47.97 -4.77
N THR A 110 -2.82 -49.25 -5.02
CA THR A 110 -3.78 -50.20 -5.59
C THR A 110 -3.72 -51.52 -4.81
N VAL A 111 -4.69 -52.40 -5.07
CA VAL A 111 -4.67 -53.78 -4.52
C VAL A 111 -3.45 -54.60 -4.97
N LEU A 112 -2.77 -54.18 -6.05
CA LEU A 112 -1.61 -54.86 -6.61
C LEU A 112 -0.27 -54.24 -6.18
N GLY A 113 -0.29 -53.09 -5.50
CA GLY A 113 0.90 -52.36 -5.06
C GLY A 113 0.74 -50.84 -5.14
N SER A 114 1.78 -50.12 -4.71
CA SER A 114 1.89 -48.66 -4.75
C SER A 114 3.05 -48.20 -5.61
N GLY A 115 3.06 -46.91 -5.98
CA GLY A 115 4.15 -46.29 -6.71
C GLY A 115 4.02 -44.76 -6.75
N SER A 116 5.02 -44.10 -7.32
CA SER A 116 5.01 -42.67 -7.56
C SER A 116 5.66 -42.32 -8.90
N THR A 117 5.24 -41.19 -9.48
CA THR A 117 5.80 -40.65 -10.74
C THR A 117 5.82 -39.12 -10.67
N SER A 118 6.64 -38.49 -11.50
CA SER A 118 6.61 -37.03 -11.65
C SER A 118 5.31 -36.58 -12.31
N LEU A 119 4.81 -35.44 -11.88
CA LEU A 119 3.61 -34.80 -12.42
C LEU A 119 3.95 -33.33 -12.67
N ALA A 120 3.73 -32.88 -13.89
CA ALA A 120 3.81 -31.47 -14.25
C ALA A 120 2.48 -31.06 -14.89
N ALA A 121 2.04 -29.84 -14.66
CA ALA A 121 0.88 -29.28 -15.33
C ALA A 121 1.15 -27.83 -15.73
N THR A 122 0.66 -27.46 -16.90
CA THR A 122 0.64 -26.07 -17.35
C THR A 122 -0.79 -25.70 -17.67
N GLY A 123 -1.20 -24.49 -17.34
CA GLY A 123 -2.61 -24.13 -17.48
C GLY A 123 -2.84 -22.64 -17.51
N SER A 124 -4.09 -22.29 -17.81
CA SER A 124 -4.59 -20.95 -17.63
C SER A 124 -5.95 -20.99 -16.94
N LEU A 125 -6.15 -20.12 -15.95
CA LEU A 125 -7.44 -19.91 -15.28
C LEU A 125 -7.85 -18.44 -15.35
N ASP A 126 -9.17 -18.23 -15.33
CA ASP A 126 -9.75 -16.93 -15.01
C ASP A 126 -9.88 -16.81 -13.50
N ALA A 127 -9.43 -15.68 -12.97
CA ALA A 127 -9.65 -15.28 -11.58
C ALA A 127 -10.37 -13.94 -11.51
N ARG A 128 -10.91 -13.63 -10.34
CA ARG A 128 -11.50 -12.33 -10.04
C ARG A 128 -10.93 -11.83 -8.73
N PHE A 129 -10.72 -10.52 -8.63
CA PHE A 129 -10.51 -9.91 -7.33
C PHE A 129 -11.82 -9.86 -6.54
N GLU A 130 -11.73 -10.22 -5.28
CA GLU A 130 -12.77 -10.04 -4.29
C GLU A 130 -12.26 -9.08 -3.23
N VAL A 131 -13.08 -8.07 -2.95
CA VAL A 131 -12.81 -7.09 -1.91
C VAL A 131 -13.81 -7.35 -0.79
N SER A 132 -13.30 -7.54 0.42
CA SER A 132 -14.10 -7.79 1.61
C SER A 132 -13.57 -6.94 2.78
N ARG A 133 -14.34 -6.88 3.86
CA ARG A 133 -13.88 -6.35 5.15
C ARG A 133 -13.84 -7.45 6.17
N ASP A 134 -12.82 -7.44 7.01
CA ASP A 134 -12.72 -8.36 8.14
C ASP A 134 -13.40 -7.81 9.41
N ASP A 135 -13.22 -8.50 10.54
CA ASP A 135 -13.79 -8.10 11.84
C ASP A 135 -13.14 -6.84 12.43
N GLN A 136 -11.97 -6.43 11.93
CA GLN A 136 -11.24 -5.21 12.33
C GLN A 136 -11.58 -4.03 11.40
N GLU A 137 -12.49 -4.22 10.43
CA GLU A 137 -12.81 -3.30 9.35
C GLU A 137 -11.68 -3.10 8.33
N ASP A 138 -10.63 -3.92 8.36
CA ASP A 138 -9.55 -3.87 7.39
C ASP A 138 -10.05 -4.39 6.04
N TRP A 139 -9.54 -3.80 4.96
CA TRP A 139 -9.90 -4.21 3.61
C TRP A 139 -9.01 -5.35 3.16
N ILE A 140 -9.64 -6.50 2.88
CA ILE A 140 -8.97 -7.70 2.39
C ILE A 140 -9.21 -7.82 0.90
N VAL A 141 -8.12 -7.77 0.14
CA VAL A 141 -8.12 -8.06 -1.29
C VAL A 141 -7.70 -9.50 -1.50
N SER A 142 -8.58 -10.29 -2.11
CA SER A 142 -8.31 -11.68 -2.44
C SER A 142 -8.44 -11.94 -3.94
N VAL A 143 -7.67 -12.88 -4.44
CA VAL A 143 -7.82 -13.44 -5.79
C VAL A 143 -8.57 -14.75 -5.69
N GLN A 144 -9.75 -14.81 -6.30
CA GLN A 144 -10.58 -16.01 -6.32
C GLN A 144 -10.57 -16.65 -7.72
N PRO A 145 -10.06 -17.88 -7.87
CA PRO A 145 -10.18 -18.63 -9.11
C PRO A 145 -11.65 -18.87 -9.49
N GLN A 146 -11.98 -18.68 -10.77
CA GLN A 146 -13.35 -18.81 -11.28
C GLN A 146 -13.50 -20.04 -12.17
N ARG A 147 -12.61 -20.19 -13.17
CA ARG A 147 -12.65 -21.32 -14.11
C ARG A 147 -11.29 -21.55 -14.77
N PHE A 148 -10.96 -22.79 -15.09
CA PHE A 148 -9.85 -23.07 -16.02
C PHE A 148 -10.28 -22.79 -17.46
N ARG A 149 -9.40 -22.11 -18.21
CA ARG A 149 -9.51 -22.01 -19.67
C ARG A 149 -8.97 -23.27 -20.33
N TRP A 150 -7.81 -23.71 -19.87
CA TRP A 150 -7.17 -24.93 -20.31
C TRP A 150 -6.18 -25.42 -19.24
N LEU A 151 -5.92 -26.71 -19.25
CA LEU A 151 -4.93 -27.36 -18.41
C LEU A 151 -4.35 -28.55 -19.18
N ASP A 152 -3.04 -28.56 -19.33
CA ASP A 152 -2.28 -29.67 -19.89
C ASP A 152 -1.49 -30.36 -18.78
N VAL A 153 -1.62 -31.68 -18.68
CA VAL A 153 -1.03 -32.48 -17.60
C VAL A 153 -0.07 -33.50 -18.19
N THR A 154 1.19 -33.41 -17.78
CA THR A 154 2.26 -34.33 -18.18
C THR A 154 2.60 -35.26 -17.02
N LEU A 155 2.46 -36.57 -17.26
CA LEU A 155 2.86 -37.62 -16.33
C LEU A 155 4.19 -38.25 -16.75
N GLY A 156 5.05 -38.49 -15.77
CA GLY A 156 6.23 -39.34 -15.95
C GLY A 156 5.86 -40.78 -16.28
N GLN A 157 6.86 -41.63 -16.56
CA GLN A 157 6.62 -43.03 -16.93
C GLN A 157 5.92 -43.81 -15.81
N VAL A 158 4.65 -44.17 -16.05
CA VAL A 158 3.87 -45.03 -15.15
C VAL A 158 4.17 -46.50 -15.46
N THR A 159 4.58 -47.28 -14.46
CA THR A 159 4.80 -48.73 -14.63
C THR A 159 3.54 -49.45 -15.10
N ALA A 160 3.70 -50.42 -16.00
CA ALA A 160 2.61 -51.14 -16.66
C ALA A 160 1.57 -51.70 -15.68
N GLY A 161 0.30 -51.34 -15.85
CA GLY A 161 -0.81 -51.81 -15.01
C GLY A 161 -1.92 -50.79 -14.77
N VAL A 162 -1.67 -49.50 -15.05
CA VAL A 162 -2.63 -48.43 -14.77
C VAL A 162 -2.90 -47.52 -15.97
N SER A 163 -3.35 -48.13 -17.06
CA SER A 163 -3.88 -47.40 -18.22
C SER A 163 -5.11 -46.57 -17.81
N GLY A 164 -5.12 -45.28 -18.13
CA GLY A 164 -6.25 -44.38 -17.88
C GLY A 164 -6.20 -43.59 -16.56
N ILE A 165 -5.12 -43.65 -15.77
CA ILE A 165 -4.94 -42.71 -14.63
C ILE A 165 -4.92 -41.27 -15.14
N GLY A 166 -4.16 -40.99 -16.22
CA GLY A 166 -3.98 -39.61 -16.72
C GLY A 166 -5.30 -38.90 -17.03
N GLU A 167 -6.17 -39.54 -17.80
CA GLU A 167 -7.49 -39.00 -18.14
C GLU A 167 -8.34 -38.76 -16.88
N LYS A 168 -8.31 -39.68 -15.90
CA LYS A 168 -9.05 -39.53 -14.64
C LYS A 168 -8.49 -38.43 -13.73
N VAL A 169 -7.17 -38.26 -13.72
CA VAL A 169 -6.50 -37.19 -12.98
C VAL A 169 -6.85 -35.86 -13.62
N GLN A 170 -6.77 -35.73 -14.94
CA GLN A 170 -7.18 -34.53 -15.67
C GLN A 170 -8.66 -34.18 -15.38
N ASP A 171 -9.55 -35.15 -15.53
CA ASP A 171 -10.97 -35.04 -15.21
C ASP A 171 -11.25 -34.61 -13.75
N TRP A 172 -10.39 -35.06 -12.82
CA TRP A 172 -10.49 -34.70 -11.42
C TRP A 172 -9.99 -33.27 -11.20
N ILE A 173 -8.86 -32.89 -11.79
CA ILE A 173 -8.31 -31.54 -11.71
C ILE A 173 -9.31 -30.53 -12.26
N ASP A 174 -9.85 -30.77 -13.47
CA ASP A 174 -10.81 -29.88 -14.12
C ASP A 174 -12.08 -29.64 -13.27
N ARG A 175 -12.53 -30.67 -12.55
CA ARG A 175 -13.76 -30.58 -11.74
C ARG A 175 -13.55 -30.03 -10.33
N ASN A 176 -12.40 -30.28 -9.73
CA ASN A 176 -12.22 -30.07 -8.29
C ASN A 176 -11.19 -29.00 -7.97
N LEU A 177 -10.21 -28.73 -8.85
CA LEU A 177 -9.11 -27.83 -8.50
C LEU A 177 -9.63 -26.42 -8.24
N VAL A 178 -10.48 -25.86 -9.11
CA VAL A 178 -11.08 -24.53 -8.88
C VAL A 178 -11.84 -24.47 -7.56
N ALA A 179 -12.62 -25.50 -7.25
CA ALA A 179 -13.44 -25.54 -6.04
C ALA A 179 -12.60 -25.78 -4.76
N GLN A 180 -11.39 -26.30 -4.90
CA GLN A 180 -10.48 -26.58 -3.79
C GLN A 180 -9.42 -25.50 -3.57
N VAL A 181 -9.15 -24.63 -4.54
CA VAL A 181 -8.27 -23.47 -4.37
C VAL A 181 -9.09 -22.37 -3.69
N PRO A 182 -8.89 -22.08 -2.40
CA PRO A 182 -9.62 -21.00 -1.76
C PRO A 182 -9.12 -19.64 -2.26
N PRO A 183 -9.89 -18.57 -2.00
CA PRO A 183 -9.44 -17.21 -2.25
C PRO A 183 -8.06 -16.97 -1.62
N GLN A 184 -7.16 -16.40 -2.41
CA GLN A 184 -5.81 -16.06 -1.97
C GLN A 184 -5.78 -14.60 -1.58
N GLN A 185 -5.55 -14.32 -0.30
CA GLN A 185 -5.34 -12.96 0.16
C GLN A 185 -4.02 -12.44 -0.41
N ILE A 186 -4.07 -11.31 -1.12
CA ILE A 186 -2.89 -10.72 -1.77
C ILE A 186 -2.52 -9.35 -1.18
N MET A 187 -3.46 -8.70 -0.49
CA MET A 187 -3.24 -7.38 0.09
C MET A 187 -4.23 -7.16 1.24
N VAL A 188 -3.74 -6.50 2.28
CA VAL A 188 -4.54 -5.94 3.38
C VAL A 188 -4.34 -4.44 3.38
N ILE A 189 -5.41 -3.67 3.39
CA ILE A 189 -5.34 -2.23 3.63
C ILE A 189 -5.94 -1.99 5.01
N ALA A 190 -5.06 -1.70 5.97
CA ALA A 190 -5.47 -1.46 7.34
C ALA A 190 -6.30 -0.17 7.42
N SER A 191 -7.48 -0.26 8.03
CA SER A 191 -8.41 0.86 8.14
C SER A 191 -7.92 1.94 9.12
N GLU A 192 -7.00 1.60 10.02
CA GLU A 192 -6.33 2.56 10.92
C GLU A 192 -5.37 3.47 10.14
N ASP A 193 -4.66 2.92 9.16
CA ASP A 193 -3.64 3.63 8.39
C ASP A 193 -4.26 4.54 7.31
N LEU A 194 -5.26 3.99 6.59
CA LEU A 194 -6.02 4.72 5.60
C LEU A 194 -7.52 4.41 5.75
N PRO A 195 -8.30 5.30 6.38
CA PRO A 195 -9.72 5.05 6.60
C PRO A 195 -10.49 5.17 5.27
N LEU A 196 -10.94 4.03 4.74
CA LEU A 196 -11.61 3.94 3.44
C LEU A 196 -13.13 3.74 3.56
N ALA A 197 -13.88 4.45 2.73
CA ALA A 197 -15.32 4.37 2.54
C ALA A 197 -15.71 3.38 1.42
N ALA A 198 -14.85 3.22 0.42
CA ALA A 198 -14.99 2.24 -0.66
C ALA A 198 -13.61 1.87 -1.24
N LEU A 199 -13.54 0.67 -1.79
CA LEU A 199 -12.40 0.14 -2.54
C LEU A 199 -12.96 -0.67 -3.71
N GLU A 200 -12.44 -0.41 -4.91
CA GLU A 200 -12.74 -1.17 -6.12
C GLU A 200 -11.44 -1.51 -6.83
N ILE A 201 -11.42 -2.66 -7.50
CA ILE A 201 -10.25 -3.16 -8.21
C ILE A 201 -10.60 -3.34 -9.66
N VAL A 202 -9.87 -2.66 -10.52
CA VAL A 202 -10.09 -2.62 -11.96
C VAL A 202 -8.86 -3.22 -12.65
N PRO A 203 -9.01 -4.36 -13.35
CA PRO A 203 -7.94 -4.86 -14.20
C PRO A 203 -7.59 -3.84 -15.29
N SER A 204 -6.30 -3.65 -15.56
CA SER A 204 -5.79 -2.83 -16.66
C SER A 204 -4.96 -3.70 -17.63
N GLU A 205 -4.59 -3.15 -18.78
CA GLU A 205 -3.84 -3.91 -19.81
C GLU A 205 -2.50 -4.45 -19.27
N ASP A 206 -1.79 -3.63 -18.49
CA ASP A 206 -0.44 -3.92 -18.00
C ASP A 206 -0.38 -4.15 -16.48
N GLY A 207 -1.51 -4.37 -15.81
CA GLY A 207 -1.54 -4.50 -14.36
C GLY A 207 -2.92 -4.33 -13.74
N VAL A 208 -2.99 -3.71 -12.57
CA VAL A 208 -4.22 -3.55 -11.78
C VAL A 208 -4.26 -2.17 -11.16
N GLU A 209 -5.45 -1.58 -11.19
CA GLU A 209 -5.77 -0.32 -10.56
C GLU A 209 -6.67 -0.56 -9.35
N LEU A 210 -6.30 -0.01 -8.20
CA LEU A 210 -7.10 0.01 -6.99
C LEU A 210 -7.66 1.42 -6.83
N GLN A 211 -8.95 1.59 -7.06
CA GLN A 211 -9.65 2.83 -6.85
C GLN A 211 -10.08 2.91 -5.38
N LEU A 212 -9.76 4.02 -4.74
CA LEU A 212 -9.93 4.22 -3.30
C LEU A 212 -10.81 5.44 -3.05
N LEU A 213 -11.77 5.31 -2.14
CA LEU A 213 -12.55 6.42 -1.62
C LEU A 213 -12.29 6.55 -0.13
N THR A 214 -11.66 7.62 0.32
CA THR A 214 -11.40 7.83 1.74
C THR A 214 -12.65 8.26 2.53
N LEU A 215 -12.59 8.08 3.85
CA LEU A 215 -13.54 8.62 4.83
C LEU A 215 -13.28 10.11 5.14
N SER A 216 -12.67 10.84 4.19
CA SER A 216 -12.51 12.29 4.28
C SER A 216 -13.87 13.01 4.30
N ALA A 217 -13.98 14.04 5.15
CA ALA A 217 -15.14 14.94 5.19
C ALA A 217 -15.22 15.83 3.93
N GLU A 218 -14.07 16.31 3.45
CA GLU A 218 -13.90 17.06 2.20
C GLU A 218 -13.20 16.16 1.16
N ARG A 219 -13.97 15.55 0.26
CA ARG A 219 -13.44 14.67 -0.78
C ARG A 219 -12.97 15.50 -1.98
N GLY A 220 -11.73 15.34 -2.38
CA GLY A 220 -11.29 15.70 -3.73
C GLY A 220 -11.52 14.56 -4.70
N HIS A 221 -10.81 14.59 -5.82
CA HIS A 221 -10.88 13.57 -6.86
C HIS A 221 -9.50 13.43 -7.50
N VAL A 222 -9.24 12.25 -8.03
CA VAL A 222 -8.09 11.99 -8.90
C VAL A 222 -8.60 11.48 -10.24
N GLU A 223 -7.90 11.79 -11.33
CA GLU A 223 -8.24 11.23 -12.64
C GLU A 223 -8.02 9.71 -12.66
N VAL A 224 -8.88 9.00 -13.39
CA VAL A 224 -8.86 7.54 -13.50
C VAL A 224 -8.45 7.15 -14.91
N GLY A 225 -7.50 6.21 -14.99
CA GLY A 225 -7.03 5.61 -16.24
C GLY A 225 -6.00 6.44 -17.01
N GLY A 226 -5.39 5.81 -18.02
CA GLY A 226 -4.44 6.45 -18.93
C GLY A 226 -2.96 6.12 -18.66
N ASP A 227 -2.65 5.63 -17.46
CA ASP A 227 -1.28 5.33 -17.08
C ASP A 227 -0.95 3.84 -17.23
N HIS A 228 -0.08 3.57 -18.20
CA HIS A 228 0.53 2.27 -18.41
C HIS A 228 1.84 2.21 -17.62
N LEU A 229 1.89 1.35 -16.61
CA LEU A 229 3.08 1.10 -15.80
C LEU A 229 3.85 -0.09 -16.35
N GLU A 230 5.01 0.17 -16.96
CA GLU A 230 5.91 -0.91 -17.39
C GLU A 230 6.47 -1.71 -16.19
N SER A 231 6.66 -1.06 -15.04
CA SER A 231 7.18 -1.68 -13.81
C SER A 231 6.81 -0.87 -12.56
N GLY A 232 6.93 -1.50 -11.38
CA GLY A 232 6.70 -0.86 -10.10
C GLY A 232 5.25 -0.51 -9.81
N TRP A 233 5.06 0.52 -8.99
CA TRP A 233 3.76 1.02 -8.58
C TRP A 233 3.77 2.55 -8.53
N HIS A 234 2.60 3.16 -8.64
CA HIS A 234 2.39 4.52 -8.16
C HIS A 234 1.01 4.68 -7.55
N MET A 235 0.87 5.69 -6.70
CA MET A 235 -0.38 6.07 -6.06
C MET A 235 -0.63 7.54 -6.30
N ASP A 236 -1.77 7.86 -6.89
CA ASP A 236 -2.26 9.23 -7.03
C ASP A 236 -3.22 9.55 -5.90
N LEU A 237 -3.02 10.69 -5.25
CA LEU A 237 -3.73 11.13 -4.05
C LEU A 237 -4.28 12.53 -4.24
N SER A 238 -5.56 12.72 -3.89
CA SER A 238 -6.20 14.02 -3.80
C SER A 238 -5.63 14.84 -2.63
N PRO A 239 -5.01 16.02 -2.88
CA PRO A 239 -4.51 16.88 -1.81
C PRO A 239 -5.61 17.32 -0.86
N GLU A 240 -6.82 17.59 -1.36
CA GLU A 240 -7.98 17.98 -0.54
C GLU A 240 -8.37 16.88 0.44
N SER A 241 -8.39 15.63 -0.01
CA SER A 241 -8.72 14.48 0.83
C SER A 241 -7.64 14.24 1.89
N LEU A 242 -6.36 14.31 1.51
CA LEU A 242 -5.23 14.20 2.44
C LEU A 242 -5.27 15.29 3.52
N ILE A 243 -5.50 16.56 3.14
CA ILE A 243 -5.61 17.67 4.10
C ILE A 243 -6.77 17.43 5.06
N SER A 244 -7.92 16.97 4.55
CA SER A 244 -9.11 16.74 5.36
C SER A 244 -8.92 15.59 6.36
N LEU A 245 -8.26 14.50 5.96
CA LEU A 245 -7.86 13.41 6.86
C LEU A 245 -6.86 13.91 7.92
N ALA A 246 -5.79 14.60 7.50
CA ALA A 246 -4.78 15.17 8.40
C ALA A 246 -5.39 16.19 9.38
N ARG A 247 -6.40 16.95 8.93
CA ARG A 247 -7.15 17.89 9.77
C ARG A 247 -7.95 17.17 10.84
N ALA A 248 -8.70 16.13 10.46
CA ALA A 248 -9.45 15.32 11.41
C ALA A 248 -8.51 14.71 12.47
N GLU A 249 -7.38 14.17 12.04
CA GLU A 249 -6.40 13.58 12.94
C GLU A 249 -5.77 14.59 13.88
N ALA A 250 -5.39 15.76 13.37
CA ALA A 250 -4.87 16.84 14.21
C ALA A 250 -5.83 17.32 15.30
N PHE A 251 -7.14 17.26 15.07
CA PHE A 251 -8.16 17.58 16.08
C PHE A 251 -8.48 16.43 17.03
N ARG A 252 -8.22 15.18 16.65
CA ARG A 252 -8.30 14.01 17.54
C ARG A 252 -7.10 13.92 18.46
N ALA A 253 -5.92 14.31 17.96
CA ALA A 253 -4.69 14.37 18.73
C ALA A 253 -4.85 15.32 19.94
N GLU A 254 -4.23 14.96 21.06
CA GLU A 254 -4.21 15.84 22.23
C GLU A 254 -3.50 17.16 21.91
N PRO A 255 -3.98 18.30 22.44
CA PRO A 255 -3.27 19.56 22.28
C PRO A 255 -1.82 19.45 22.75
N MET A 256 -0.91 19.94 21.93
CA MET A 256 0.50 20.05 22.27
C MET A 256 0.71 20.97 23.49
N ALA A 257 1.94 21.00 24.01
CA ALA A 257 2.32 21.84 25.14
C ALA A 257 1.75 23.28 25.02
N ARG A 258 1.09 23.73 26.10
CA ARG A 258 0.41 25.05 26.22
C ARG A 258 -0.88 25.17 25.39
N GLY A 259 -1.54 24.05 25.14
CA GLY A 259 -2.82 23.97 24.43
C GLY A 259 -2.71 24.43 22.99
N ILE A 260 -1.65 24.03 22.28
CA ILE A 260 -1.48 24.34 20.86
C ILE A 260 -2.02 23.19 20.02
N VAL A 261 -2.88 23.49 19.04
CA VAL A 261 -3.39 22.54 18.05
C VAL A 261 -2.99 23.03 16.66
N ALA A 262 -2.50 22.13 15.81
CA ALA A 262 -2.01 22.46 14.48
C ALA A 262 -2.98 21.94 13.41
N GLU A 263 -3.63 22.82 12.68
CA GLU A 263 -4.63 22.48 11.66
C GLU A 263 -4.03 22.70 10.25
N PRO A 264 -3.79 21.64 9.45
CA PRO A 264 -3.41 21.81 8.05
C PRO A 264 -4.56 22.44 7.26
N THR A 265 -4.23 23.44 6.43
CA THR A 265 -5.22 24.23 5.66
C THR A 265 -4.98 24.20 4.16
N LEU A 266 -3.77 23.86 3.72
CA LEU A 266 -3.39 23.77 2.31
C LEU A 266 -2.23 22.77 2.18
N LEU A 267 -2.21 22.01 1.10
CA LEU A 267 -1.08 21.20 0.66
C LEU A 267 -0.98 21.36 -0.85
N ARG A 268 0.21 21.69 -1.33
CA ARG A 268 0.59 21.72 -2.74
C ARG A 268 1.95 21.08 -2.84
N MET A 269 2.12 20.25 -3.84
CA MET A 269 3.39 19.59 -4.10
C MET A 269 3.81 19.87 -5.53
N ASP A 270 5.10 19.77 -5.74
CA ASP A 270 5.79 19.73 -7.02
C ASP A 270 6.86 18.62 -6.88
N SER A 271 7.59 18.32 -7.95
CA SER A 271 8.62 17.28 -8.01
C SER A 271 9.65 17.28 -6.86
N ASP A 272 10.13 18.44 -6.42
CA ASP A 272 11.12 18.54 -5.34
C ASP A 272 10.76 19.54 -4.23
N THR A 273 9.58 20.16 -4.31
CA THR A 273 9.13 21.18 -3.36
C THR A 273 7.71 20.97 -2.90
N PHE A 274 7.41 21.47 -1.71
CA PHE A 274 6.04 21.52 -1.20
C PHE A 274 5.72 22.91 -0.66
N GLN A 275 4.44 23.23 -0.66
CA GLN A 275 3.86 24.37 0.03
C GLN A 275 2.70 23.89 0.89
N MET A 276 2.76 24.18 2.18
CA MET A 276 1.75 23.80 3.16
C MET A 276 1.20 25.03 3.89
N GLY A 277 -0.12 25.14 3.94
CA GLY A 277 -0.83 26.07 4.81
C GLY A 277 -1.10 25.42 6.15
N LEU A 278 -0.89 26.19 7.21
CA LEU A 278 -1.02 25.72 8.58
C LEU A 278 -1.66 26.79 9.46
N ARG A 279 -2.72 26.43 10.19
CA ARG A 279 -3.28 27.23 11.27
C ARG A 279 -2.88 26.67 12.63
N LEU A 280 -2.21 27.48 13.44
CA LEU A 280 -1.94 27.15 14.84
C LEU A 280 -3.00 27.78 15.74
N TRP A 281 -3.73 26.94 16.46
CA TRP A 281 -4.65 27.34 17.51
C TRP A 281 -3.96 27.30 18.86
N ARG A 282 -4.13 28.33 19.68
CA ARG A 282 -3.91 28.25 21.11
C ARG A 282 -5.26 28.30 21.81
N ILE A 283 -5.67 27.21 22.44
CA ILE A 283 -6.97 27.10 23.10
C ILE A 283 -6.93 27.47 24.58
N GLU A 284 -5.74 27.52 25.19
CA GLU A 284 -5.56 27.95 26.57
C GLU A 284 -5.49 29.48 26.75
N GLY A 285 -5.98 29.96 27.90
CA GLY A 285 -5.88 31.36 28.31
C GLY A 285 -6.80 32.28 27.51
N ARG A 286 -6.26 33.35 26.93
CA ARG A 286 -7.04 34.26 26.06
C ARG A 286 -7.31 33.68 24.67
N GLY A 287 -6.57 32.62 24.33
CA GLY A 287 -6.55 31.99 23.03
C GLY A 287 -6.13 32.90 21.88
N TRP A 288 -5.66 32.28 20.79
CA TRP A 288 -5.45 32.96 19.52
C TRP A 288 -5.34 31.91 18.40
N TRP A 289 -5.37 32.36 17.15
CA TRP A 289 -4.92 31.55 16.02
C TRP A 289 -3.97 32.34 15.13
N ARG A 290 -3.11 31.64 14.38
CA ARG A 290 -2.18 32.21 13.39
C ARG A 290 -2.08 31.28 12.20
N ASP A 291 -2.05 31.87 11.02
CA ASP A 291 -1.89 31.14 9.77
C ASP A 291 -0.47 31.32 9.26
N TYR A 292 0.11 30.21 8.83
CA TYR A 292 1.43 30.13 8.25
C TYR A 292 1.35 29.50 6.87
N LEU A 293 2.22 29.96 5.99
CA LEU A 293 2.56 29.32 4.74
C LEU A 293 3.99 28.80 4.87
N ILE A 294 4.17 27.51 4.67
CA ILE A 294 5.44 26.80 4.82
C ILE A 294 5.84 26.32 3.44
N ASP A 295 6.95 26.81 2.92
CA ASP A 295 7.57 26.24 1.72
C ASP A 295 8.73 25.34 2.14
N GLY A 296 8.96 24.27 1.39
CA GLY A 296 10.01 23.33 1.69
C GLY A 296 10.40 22.46 0.51
N THR A 297 11.36 21.58 0.76
CA THR A 297 11.83 20.58 -0.19
C THR A 297 11.37 19.20 0.22
N ILE A 298 11.13 18.34 -0.76
CA ILE A 298 10.78 16.94 -0.58
C ILE A 298 11.98 16.10 -1.00
N THR A 299 12.34 15.11 -0.18
CA THR A 299 13.40 14.16 -0.51
C THR A 299 12.99 12.78 -0.06
N VAL A 300 13.24 11.75 -0.88
CA VAL A 300 13.08 10.36 -0.46
C VAL A 300 14.41 9.86 0.09
N VAL A 301 14.42 9.40 1.34
CA VAL A 301 15.62 8.90 2.05
C VAL A 301 15.26 7.59 2.72
N GLU A 302 15.94 6.50 2.33
CA GLU A 302 15.70 5.16 2.91
C GLU A 302 14.21 4.74 2.82
N ASP A 303 13.61 4.93 1.64
CA ASP A 303 12.20 4.61 1.34
C ASP A 303 11.17 5.44 2.13
N GLU A 304 11.61 6.44 2.90
CA GLU A 304 10.76 7.37 3.62
C GLU A 304 10.73 8.74 2.92
N ILE A 305 9.53 9.32 2.82
CA ILE A 305 9.37 10.69 2.34
C ILE A 305 9.79 11.64 3.48
N ARG A 306 10.75 12.52 3.19
CA ARG A 306 11.22 13.55 4.13
C ARG A 306 10.87 14.93 3.62
N LEU A 307 10.24 15.71 4.49
CA LEU A 307 9.88 17.10 4.23
C LEU A 307 10.80 18.03 5.02
N ALA A 308 11.41 18.99 4.34
CA ALA A 308 12.29 19.98 4.96
C ALA A 308 11.82 21.41 4.66
N ALA A 309 11.31 22.11 5.68
CA ALA A 309 10.84 23.49 5.53
C ALA A 309 11.99 24.48 5.29
N THR A 310 12.02 25.11 4.11
CA THR A 310 12.97 26.16 3.73
C THR A 310 12.50 27.52 4.23
N SER A 311 11.19 27.80 4.13
CA SER A 311 10.55 29.08 4.43
C SER A 311 9.34 28.86 5.35
N VAL A 312 9.08 29.80 6.26
CA VAL A 312 7.84 29.89 7.04
C VAL A 312 7.44 31.35 7.12
N GLU A 313 6.32 31.69 6.51
CA GLU A 313 5.75 33.03 6.52
C GLU A 313 4.43 33.02 7.29
N GLN A 314 4.23 33.97 8.20
CA GLN A 314 2.93 34.14 8.85
C GLN A 314 2.04 35.00 7.94
N VAL A 315 0.96 34.42 7.41
CA VAL A 315 0.08 35.07 6.43
C VAL A 315 -1.12 35.76 7.06
N ASP A 316 -1.62 35.25 8.19
CA ASP A 316 -2.75 35.85 8.90
C ASP A 316 -2.71 35.55 10.41
N LYS A 317 -3.51 36.28 11.21
CA LYS A 317 -3.63 36.05 12.64
C LYS A 317 -4.90 36.65 13.25
N SER A 318 -5.34 36.06 14.36
CA SER A 318 -6.39 36.65 15.19
C SER A 318 -5.90 37.88 15.97
N ALA A 319 -6.83 38.73 16.42
CA ALA A 319 -6.51 39.92 17.20
C ALA A 319 -5.74 39.63 18.52
N GLY A 320 -5.86 38.40 19.06
CA GLY A 320 -5.17 37.96 20.27
C GLY A 320 -3.68 37.60 20.09
N ALA A 321 -3.21 37.50 18.84
CA ALA A 321 -1.87 37.01 18.49
C ALA A 321 -0.79 38.11 18.41
N ALA A 322 -0.87 39.18 19.23
CA ALA A 322 -0.10 40.41 19.03
C ALA A 322 1.43 40.32 19.27
N ALA A 323 1.96 39.28 19.92
CA ALA A 323 3.40 39.15 20.21
C ALA A 323 4.12 38.22 19.21
N ALA A 324 5.32 38.60 18.74
CA ALA A 324 6.17 37.70 17.96
C ALA A 324 6.51 36.43 18.79
N ASP A 325 6.37 35.24 18.20
CA ASP A 325 6.45 33.98 18.94
C ASP A 325 7.46 33.02 18.28
N PRO A 326 8.38 32.37 19.04
CA PRO A 326 9.24 31.27 18.57
C PRO A 326 8.50 30.04 18.01
N LEU A 327 7.17 30.01 18.00
CA LEU A 327 6.38 28.90 17.45
C LEU A 327 6.55 28.64 15.95
N ALA A 328 7.06 29.60 15.16
CA ALA A 328 7.43 29.34 13.76
C ALA A 328 8.49 28.22 13.64
N ALA A 329 9.36 28.06 14.64
CA ALA A 329 10.32 26.96 14.69
C ALA A 329 9.67 25.62 15.08
N LEU A 330 8.61 25.65 15.89
CA LEU A 330 7.88 24.48 16.34
C LEU A 330 7.01 23.90 15.21
N ALA A 331 6.44 24.79 14.38
CA ALA A 331 5.69 24.43 13.17
C ALA A 331 6.53 23.64 12.15
N LYS A 332 7.84 23.95 12.03
CA LYS A 332 8.73 23.27 11.07
C LYS A 332 8.96 21.79 11.39
N GLY A 333 9.02 21.40 12.66
CA GLY A 333 9.46 20.04 13.03
C GLY A 333 8.32 19.05 13.22
N LEU A 334 7.24 19.48 13.88
CA LEU A 334 6.24 18.53 14.39
C LEU A 334 5.15 18.21 13.36
N ILE A 335 4.85 19.16 12.46
CA ILE A 335 3.75 19.03 11.50
C ILE A 335 4.20 18.36 10.22
N LEU A 336 5.46 18.60 9.83
CA LEU A 336 6.07 17.82 8.76
C LEU A 336 6.03 16.33 9.12
N LYS A 337 6.31 15.99 10.38
CA LYS A 337 6.16 14.62 10.85
C LYS A 337 4.74 14.07 10.67
N TYR A 338 3.67 14.80 11.01
CA TYR A 338 2.31 14.30 10.81
C TYR A 338 1.97 14.05 9.33
N ILE A 339 2.57 14.80 8.41
CA ILE A 339 2.39 14.58 6.98
C ILE A 339 3.25 13.43 6.49
N GLU A 340 4.49 13.31 6.97
CA GLU A 340 5.35 12.14 6.73
C GLU A 340 4.62 10.87 7.20
N ASP A 341 4.14 10.85 8.44
CA ASP A 341 3.34 9.77 9.02
C ASP A 341 2.07 9.53 8.17
N ALA A 342 1.35 10.56 7.72
CA ALA A 342 0.17 10.39 6.87
C ALA A 342 0.48 9.83 5.47
N PHE A 343 1.63 10.17 4.88
CA PHE A 343 2.07 9.56 3.62
C PHE A 343 2.47 8.09 3.83
N GLU A 344 3.20 7.80 4.90
CA GLU A 344 3.60 6.45 5.27
C GLU A 344 2.38 5.55 5.53
N THR A 345 1.35 6.05 6.22
CA THR A 345 0.11 5.29 6.48
C THR A 345 -0.81 5.24 5.26
N SER A 346 -0.73 6.20 4.34
CA SER A 346 -1.57 6.18 3.12
C SER A 346 -1.11 5.15 2.10
N ILE A 347 0.16 4.72 2.14
CA ILE A 347 0.67 3.68 1.26
C ILE A 347 0.18 2.34 1.81
N PRO A 348 -0.66 1.59 1.07
CA PRO A 348 -1.15 0.31 1.56
C PRO A 348 0.03 -0.59 1.90
N ALA A 349 0.08 -1.05 3.15
CA ALA A 349 1.03 -2.07 3.54
C ALA A 349 0.70 -3.33 2.74
N ILE A 350 1.48 -3.63 1.72
CA ILE A 350 1.38 -4.89 0.99
C ILE A 350 1.92 -5.96 1.93
N GLN A 351 1.04 -6.51 2.75
CA GLN A 351 1.38 -7.52 3.74
C GLN A 351 1.66 -8.86 3.05
N GLY A 352 2.94 -9.11 2.84
CA GLY A 352 3.57 -10.42 2.95
C GLY A 352 4.80 -10.22 3.83
N GLU A 353 5.13 -11.15 4.74
CA GLU A 353 6.35 -11.05 5.56
C GLU A 353 7.60 -10.85 4.68
N ASP A 354 7.49 -11.23 3.39
CA ASP A 354 8.51 -11.19 2.38
C ASP A 354 8.28 -10.16 1.24
N THR A 355 7.50 -9.09 1.41
CA THR A 355 7.44 -7.99 0.42
C THR A 355 7.81 -6.64 1.03
N GLN A 356 8.73 -5.92 0.38
CA GLN A 356 9.10 -4.56 0.71
C GLN A 356 8.61 -3.59 -0.37
N VAL A 357 7.87 -2.57 0.07
CA VAL A 357 7.48 -1.42 -0.75
C VAL A 357 8.57 -0.36 -0.63
N VAL A 358 9.16 0.04 -1.76
CA VAL A 358 10.26 1.01 -1.83
C VAL A 358 9.76 2.25 -2.55
N ILE A 359 9.69 3.38 -1.85
CA ILE A 359 9.34 4.67 -2.46
C ILE A 359 10.55 5.18 -3.26
N THR A 360 10.33 5.63 -4.50
CA THR A 360 11.39 6.15 -5.38
C THR A 360 11.19 7.60 -5.75
N SER A 361 9.95 8.07 -5.88
CA SER A 361 9.66 9.48 -6.17
C SER A 361 8.32 9.93 -5.59
N ILE A 362 8.18 11.25 -5.50
CA ILE A 362 6.93 11.93 -5.21
C ILE A 362 6.87 13.17 -6.10
N ASP A 363 5.79 13.30 -6.84
CA ASP A 363 5.60 14.28 -7.89
C ASP A 363 4.18 14.85 -7.84
N ALA A 364 3.92 15.92 -8.59
CA ALA A 364 2.57 16.43 -8.79
C ALA A 364 2.14 16.22 -10.24
N ASN A 365 0.91 15.74 -10.42
CA ASN A 365 0.31 15.54 -11.73
C ASN A 365 -0.24 16.84 -12.31
N GLU A 366 -0.56 16.84 -13.60
CA GLU A 366 -1.14 18.01 -14.28
C GLU A 366 -2.51 18.41 -13.72
N ASP A 367 -3.26 17.45 -13.16
CA ASP A 367 -4.55 17.66 -12.50
C ASP A 367 -4.41 18.20 -11.06
N GLY A 368 -3.17 18.29 -10.55
CA GLY A 368 -2.86 18.75 -9.20
C GLY A 368 -2.87 17.65 -8.13
N SER A 369 -3.12 16.39 -8.50
CA SER A 369 -2.98 15.25 -7.59
C SER A 369 -1.51 14.99 -7.25
N ILE A 370 -1.28 14.35 -6.11
CA ILE A 370 0.06 13.98 -5.62
C ILE A 370 0.32 12.54 -6.02
N ARG A 371 1.38 12.31 -6.81
CA ARG A 371 1.82 11.00 -7.23
C ARG A 371 2.96 10.53 -6.35
N VAL A 372 2.82 9.37 -5.70
CA VAL A 372 3.91 8.67 -5.02
C VAL A 372 4.25 7.43 -5.83
N SER A 373 5.50 7.26 -6.24
CA SER A 373 5.92 6.11 -7.06
C SER A 373 6.96 5.27 -6.35
N GLY A 374 7.05 3.99 -6.73
CA GLY A 374 7.97 3.06 -6.10
C GLY A 374 8.15 1.74 -6.83
N THR A 375 8.86 0.83 -6.16
CA THR A 375 9.01 -0.58 -6.59
C THR A 375 8.54 -1.52 -5.49
N ILE A 376 8.17 -2.74 -5.86
CA ILE A 376 7.91 -3.84 -4.93
C ILE A 376 9.04 -4.84 -5.08
N GLN A 377 9.64 -5.25 -3.96
CA GLN A 377 10.72 -6.24 -3.95
C GLN A 377 10.37 -7.36 -2.99
N ALA A 378 10.71 -8.60 -3.35
CA ALA A 378 10.71 -9.68 -2.38
C ALA A 378 11.78 -9.40 -1.30
N ALA A 379 11.46 -9.58 -0.01
CA ALA A 379 12.32 -9.22 1.12
C ALA A 379 13.65 -9.97 1.09
N ALA A 380 13.66 -11.21 0.61
CA ALA A 380 14.90 -11.97 0.39
C ALA A 380 15.83 -11.30 -0.63
N ALA A 381 15.28 -10.70 -1.68
CA ALA A 381 16.04 -9.94 -2.67
C ALA A 381 16.52 -8.59 -2.09
N ALA A 382 15.68 -7.92 -1.30
CA ALA A 382 16.03 -6.67 -0.64
C ALA A 382 17.18 -6.86 0.38
N ALA A 383 17.14 -7.92 1.19
CA ALA A 383 18.22 -8.26 2.13
C ALA A 383 19.55 -8.54 1.42
N ALA A 384 19.51 -9.19 0.26
CA ALA A 384 20.70 -9.42 -0.57
C ALA A 384 21.25 -8.12 -1.19
N ALA A 385 20.38 -7.19 -1.57
CA ALA A 385 20.77 -5.87 -2.10
C ALA A 385 21.34 -4.94 -1.01
N ALA A 386 20.76 -4.98 0.20
CA ALA A 386 21.18 -4.19 1.36
C ALA A 386 22.46 -4.72 2.03
N ALA A 387 22.84 -5.98 1.77
CA ALA A 387 24.08 -6.55 2.28
C ALA A 387 25.27 -5.67 1.84
N PRO A 388 26.01 -5.04 2.78
CA PRO A 388 27.07 -4.12 2.42
C PRO A 388 28.06 -4.89 1.56
N LYS A 389 28.25 -4.47 0.29
CA LYS A 389 29.26 -5.01 -0.61
C LYS A 389 30.56 -4.99 0.16
N SER A 390 30.95 -6.14 0.73
CA SER A 390 32.12 -6.21 1.57
C SER A 390 33.26 -5.74 0.70
N ARG A 391 33.73 -4.51 0.94
CA ARG A 391 34.87 -3.96 0.22
C ARG A 391 35.94 -4.98 0.48
N GLY A 392 36.28 -5.75 -0.56
CA GLY A 392 37.30 -6.78 -0.50
C GLY A 392 38.48 -6.15 0.20
N ARG A 393 38.65 -6.50 1.49
CA ARG A 393 39.78 -6.08 2.28
C ARG A 393 40.91 -6.81 1.59
N SER A 394 41.56 -6.11 0.66
CA SER A 394 42.82 -6.52 0.08
C SER A 394 43.68 -6.91 1.27
N ARG A 395 43.89 -8.21 1.41
CA ARG A 395 44.74 -8.81 2.42
C ARG A 395 46.12 -8.24 2.08
N ALA A 396 46.49 -7.14 2.76
CA ALA A 396 47.86 -6.68 2.74
C ALA A 396 48.71 -7.88 3.15
N ALA A 397 49.64 -8.26 2.27
CA ALA A 397 50.58 -9.33 2.52
C ALA A 397 51.25 -9.11 3.89
N PRO A 398 51.45 -10.17 4.69
CA PRO A 398 52.17 -10.04 5.95
C PRO A 398 53.56 -9.46 5.67
N ALA A 399 53.91 -8.39 6.38
CA ALA A 399 55.24 -7.81 6.34
C ALA A 399 56.28 -8.90 6.71
N PRO A 400 57.44 -8.95 6.03
CA PRO A 400 58.49 -9.89 6.36
C PRO A 400 58.97 -9.65 7.79
N ALA A 401 59.09 -10.73 8.56
CA ALA A 401 59.58 -10.71 9.92
C ALA A 401 61.04 -10.24 9.98
N ASP A 402 61.28 -9.11 10.63
CA ASP A 402 62.61 -8.65 11.00
C ASP A 402 63.25 -9.64 11.97
N THR A 403 64.34 -10.26 11.51
CA THR A 403 65.20 -11.11 12.31
C THR A 403 66.19 -10.23 13.07
N TYR A 404 65.87 -9.93 14.33
CA TYR A 404 66.83 -9.36 15.27
C TYR A 404 67.76 -10.46 15.79
N GLY A 405 68.98 -10.53 15.23
CA GLY A 405 70.11 -11.26 15.80
C GLY A 405 70.97 -10.32 16.67
N PRO A 406 71.61 -10.81 17.76
CA PRO A 406 72.37 -9.98 18.67
C PRO A 406 73.79 -9.76 18.13
N ASN A 407 74.32 -8.54 18.28
CA ASN A 407 75.76 -8.31 18.18
C ASN A 407 76.23 -7.30 19.24
N ARG A 408 76.95 -7.87 20.20
CA ARG A 408 78.04 -7.36 21.07
C ARG A 408 77.83 -6.11 21.91
#